data_AF-A0AAN0ITI4-F1
#
_entry.id   AF-A0AAN0ITI4-F1
#
_cell.length_a   1.000
_cell.length_b   1.000
_cell.length_c   1.000
_cell.angle_alpha   90.00
_cell.angle_beta   90.00
_cell.angle_gamma   90.00
#
_symmetry.space_group_name_H-M   'P 1'
#
loop_
_entity.id
_entity.type
_entity.pdbx_description
1 polymer ?
#
loop_
_entity_poly.entity_id
_entity_poly.type
_entity_poly.pdbx_seq_one_letter_code
_entity_poly.pdbx_strand_id
1 'polypeptide(L)'
;MESTYIGLCSQRTLTLHNRTDIVSHFEWKLKSTVDEEELHRDIIKQELSDEEASSKRSLLDRCVHNPYLRDRVSILDHNFDKRKALINNERFLFYDDVFSIDPVEGELWPHSQIDVTISFQPEKAKNYSSVAYCDVTGRESRLPLRLKGEGLGPKLRFSFDSLDIQNIFVNSAHAYE
;
A
#
# COMPACT_ATOMS: atom_id res chain seq x y z
N MET A 1 -8.12 10.74 10.26
CA MET A 1 -7.29 10.25 11.37
C MET A 1 -6.83 11.44 12.17
N GLU A 2 -6.55 11.26 13.45
CA GLU A 2 -5.96 12.31 14.28
C GLU A 2 -4.50 12.53 13.90
N SER A 3 -3.96 13.73 14.17
CA SER A 3 -2.54 14.01 13.95
C SER A 3 -1.70 13.12 14.86
N THR A 4 -0.78 12.34 14.28
CA THR A 4 -0.07 11.24 14.94
C THR A 4 1.43 11.45 14.82
N TYR A 5 2.19 11.30 15.89
CA TYR A 5 3.66 11.41 15.82
C TYR A 5 4.26 10.26 15.03
N ILE A 6 5.35 10.54 14.32
CA ILE A 6 6.12 9.50 13.64
C ILE A 6 6.47 8.38 14.62
N GLY A 7 6.27 7.14 14.19
CA GLY A 7 6.54 5.95 14.99
C GLY A 7 5.42 5.56 15.96
N LEU A 8 4.37 6.39 16.11
CA LEU A 8 3.14 6.03 16.82
C LEU A 8 2.04 5.60 15.85
N CYS A 9 0.96 5.04 16.40
CA CYS A 9 -0.21 4.61 15.66
C CYS A 9 -1.46 5.26 16.24
N SER A 10 -2.35 5.78 15.39
CA SER A 10 -3.71 6.13 15.76
C SER A 10 -4.70 5.20 15.08
N GLN A 11 -5.83 4.93 15.74
CA GLN A 11 -6.86 4.05 15.22
C GLN A 11 -8.22 4.73 15.20
N ARG A 12 -9.05 4.34 14.24
CA ARG A 12 -10.44 4.75 14.17
C ARG A 12 -11.30 3.62 13.64
N THR A 13 -12.42 3.37 14.31
CA THR A 13 -13.37 2.34 13.91
C THR A 13 -14.53 2.95 13.13
N LEU A 14 -14.96 2.27 12.08
CA LEU A 14 -16.21 2.53 11.37
C LEU A 14 -17.07 1.26 11.38
N THR A 15 -18.39 1.44 11.35
CA THR A 15 -19.32 0.32 11.38
C THR A 15 -19.99 0.20 10.02
N LEU A 16 -19.88 -0.98 9.40
CA LEU A 16 -20.64 -1.34 8.21
C LEU A 16 -21.94 -2.01 8.65
N HIS A 17 -23.08 -1.56 8.11
CA HIS A 17 -24.38 -2.12 8.41
C HIS A 17 -24.95 -2.82 7.18
N ASN A 18 -25.28 -4.09 7.30
CA ASN A 18 -26.09 -4.78 6.30
C ASN A 18 -27.57 -4.64 6.68
N ARG A 19 -28.30 -3.84 5.90
CA ARG A 19 -29.75 -3.63 6.07
C ARG A 19 -30.59 -4.48 5.12
N THR A 20 -29.95 -5.39 4.39
CA THR A 20 -30.62 -6.27 3.43
C THR A 20 -30.97 -7.61 4.08
N ASP A 21 -31.80 -8.39 3.38
CA ASP A 21 -32.26 -9.71 3.82
C ASP A 21 -31.32 -10.85 3.36
N ILE A 22 -30.19 -10.51 2.72
CA ILE A 22 -29.21 -11.47 2.19
C ILE A 22 -27.84 -11.23 2.82
N VAL A 23 -26.97 -12.26 2.78
CA VAL A 23 -25.57 -12.12 3.19
C VAL A 23 -24.84 -11.23 2.18
N SER A 24 -24.21 -10.17 2.67
CA SER A 24 -23.38 -9.27 1.88
C SER A 24 -21.90 -9.57 2.11
N HIS A 25 -21.14 -9.75 1.04
CA HIS A 25 -19.68 -9.82 1.11
C HIS A 25 -19.13 -8.42 0.88
N PHE A 26 -18.10 -8.05 1.62
CA PHE A 26 -17.39 -6.80 1.40
C PHE A 26 -15.89 -7.04 1.25
N GLU A 27 -15.25 -6.23 0.40
CA GLU A 27 -13.81 -6.20 0.19
C GLU A 27 -13.35 -4.75 0.05
N TRP A 28 -12.29 -4.37 0.75
CA TRP A 28 -11.63 -3.09 0.55
C TRP A 28 -10.64 -3.21 -0.60
N LYS A 29 -10.86 -2.41 -1.64
CA LYS A 29 -10.11 -2.37 -2.89
C LYS A 29 -9.26 -1.11 -2.99
N LEU A 30 -8.16 -1.21 -3.72
CA LEU A 30 -7.27 -0.10 -4.04
C LEU A 30 -7.82 0.76 -5.20
N LYS A 31 -8.50 0.15 -6.17
CA LYS A 31 -9.03 0.80 -7.36
C LYS A 31 -10.52 1.13 -7.23
N SER A 32 -10.97 2.14 -7.95
CA SER A 32 -12.35 2.62 -7.84
C SER A 32 -13.35 1.77 -8.61
N THR A 33 -12.91 1.16 -9.70
CA THR A 33 -13.72 0.31 -10.60
C THR A 33 -12.97 -0.95 -11.00
N VAL A 34 -13.72 -1.93 -11.53
CA VAL A 34 -13.16 -3.16 -12.11
C VAL A 34 -12.37 -2.85 -13.38
N ASP A 35 -12.83 -1.91 -14.20
CA ASP A 35 -12.12 -1.50 -15.42
C ASP A 35 -10.71 -0.94 -15.13
N GLU A 36 -10.56 -0.18 -14.03
CA GLU A 36 -9.24 0.30 -13.58
C GLU A 36 -8.33 -0.84 -13.12
N GLU A 37 -8.88 -1.90 -12.54
CA GLU A 37 -8.15 -3.11 -12.16
C GLU A 37 -7.70 -3.88 -13.39
N GLU A 38 -8.57 -4.04 -14.39
CA GLU A 38 -8.25 -4.72 -15.65
C GLU A 38 -7.16 -3.97 -16.43
N LEU A 39 -7.30 -2.65 -16.58
CA LEU A 39 -6.29 -1.82 -17.24
C LEU A 39 -4.92 -1.96 -16.56
N HIS A 40 -4.89 -1.90 -15.23
CA HIS A 40 -3.64 -2.04 -14.48
C HIS A 40 -3.05 -3.44 -14.63
N ARG A 41 -3.89 -4.47 -14.61
CA ARG A 41 -3.48 -5.86 -14.82
C ARG A 41 -2.87 -6.06 -16.20
N ASP A 42 -3.44 -5.45 -17.23
CA ASP A 42 -2.96 -5.54 -18.60
C ASP A 42 -1.61 -4.85 -18.79
N ILE A 43 -1.39 -3.70 -18.14
CA ILE A 43 -0.08 -3.04 -18.10
C ILE A 43 0.97 -3.98 -17.52
N ILE A 44 0.71 -4.57 -16.34
CA ILE A 44 1.68 -5.46 -15.68
C ILE A 44 1.92 -6.73 -16.51
N LYS A 45 0.88 -7.28 -17.15
CA LYS A 45 1.01 -8.44 -18.06
C LYS A 45 1.88 -8.12 -19.27
N GLN A 46 1.73 -6.92 -19.84
CA GLN A 46 2.54 -6.50 -20.98
C GLN A 46 4.01 -6.37 -20.57
N GLU A 47 4.31 -5.68 -19.47
CA GLU A 47 5.67 -5.57 -18.93
C GLU A 47 6.30 -6.94 -18.67
N LEU A 48 5.54 -7.88 -18.08
CA LEU A 48 6.01 -9.23 -17.81
C LEU A 48 6.28 -10.01 -19.11
N SER A 49 5.45 -9.82 -20.13
CA SER A 49 5.61 -10.48 -21.44
C SER A 49 6.86 -9.98 -22.17
N ASP A 50 7.15 -8.69 -22.07
CA ASP A 50 8.37 -8.08 -22.61
C ASP A 50 9.62 -8.59 -21.85
N GLU A 51 9.54 -8.69 -20.52
CA GLU A 51 10.59 -9.27 -19.68
C GLU A 51 10.85 -10.75 -20.03
N GLU A 52 9.80 -11.54 -20.24
CA GLU A 52 9.88 -12.95 -20.66
C GLU A 52 10.56 -13.08 -22.02
N ALA A 53 10.12 -12.31 -23.01
CA ALA A 53 10.67 -12.36 -24.36
C ALA A 53 12.16 -11.97 -24.38
N SER A 54 12.55 -10.94 -23.62
CA SER A 54 13.94 -10.52 -23.48
C SER A 54 14.80 -11.59 -22.79
N SER A 55 14.31 -12.13 -21.67
CA SER A 55 15.01 -13.16 -20.89
C SER A 55 15.19 -14.47 -21.67
N LYS A 56 14.13 -14.89 -22.37
CA LYS A 56 14.14 -16.09 -23.23
C LYS A 56 15.09 -15.92 -24.40
N ARG A 57 15.08 -14.76 -25.07
CA ARG A 57 16.03 -14.44 -26.16
C ARG A 57 17.48 -14.50 -25.67
N SER A 58 17.75 -13.88 -24.52
CA SER A 58 19.08 -13.89 -23.89
C SER A 58 19.55 -15.30 -23.51
N LEU A 59 18.65 -16.16 -23.02
CA LEU A 59 19.00 -17.56 -22.72
C LEU A 59 19.24 -18.39 -23.98
N LEU A 60 18.40 -18.23 -25.00
CA LEU A 60 18.53 -18.98 -26.25
C LEU A 60 19.86 -18.65 -26.95
N ASP A 61 20.27 -17.39 -26.96
CA ASP A 61 21.58 -16.96 -27.49
C ASP A 61 22.75 -17.64 -26.76
N ARG A 62 22.69 -17.74 -25.42
CA ARG A 62 23.67 -18.51 -24.63
C ARG A 62 23.62 -20.01 -24.89
N CYS A 63 22.43 -20.57 -25.14
CA CYS A 63 22.26 -22.01 -25.44
C CYS A 63 22.95 -22.42 -26.74
N VAL A 64 23.11 -21.49 -27.72
CA VAL A 64 23.88 -21.74 -28.94
C VAL A 64 25.32 -22.15 -28.60
N HIS A 65 25.89 -21.57 -27.55
CA HIS A 65 27.26 -21.82 -27.11
C HIS A 65 27.37 -22.93 -26.06
N ASN A 66 26.29 -23.23 -25.33
CA ASN A 66 26.25 -24.25 -24.29
C ASN A 66 24.92 -25.04 -24.31
N PRO A 67 24.88 -26.24 -24.92
CA PRO A 67 23.68 -27.06 -25.05
C PRO A 67 23.05 -27.50 -23.72
N TYR A 68 23.83 -27.58 -22.64
CA TYR A 68 23.37 -27.97 -21.30
C TYR A 68 22.44 -26.93 -20.66
N LEU A 69 22.35 -25.72 -21.23
CA LEU A 69 21.45 -24.68 -20.74
C LEU A 69 20.00 -24.85 -21.21
N ARG A 70 19.71 -25.82 -22.09
CA ARG A 70 18.36 -26.04 -22.63
C ARG A 70 17.33 -26.32 -21.52
N ASP A 71 17.71 -27.06 -20.49
CA ASP A 71 16.84 -27.37 -19.34
C ASP A 71 16.48 -26.11 -18.52
N ARG A 72 17.28 -25.05 -18.61
CA ARG A 72 17.00 -23.76 -17.96
C ARG A 72 15.86 -23.00 -18.63
N VAL A 73 15.55 -23.29 -19.89
CA VAL A 73 14.43 -22.66 -20.62
C VAL A 73 13.10 -23.09 -20.00
N SER A 74 12.92 -24.38 -19.71
CA SER A 74 11.70 -24.88 -19.06
C SER A 74 11.50 -24.31 -17.65
N ILE A 75 12.60 -24.13 -16.90
CA ILE A 75 12.55 -23.48 -15.58
C ILE A 75 12.13 -22.01 -15.73
N LEU A 76 12.65 -21.31 -16.73
CA LEU A 76 12.27 -19.93 -17.01
C LEU A 76 10.79 -19.82 -17.35
N ASP A 77 10.29 -20.62 -18.30
CA ASP A 77 8.88 -20.63 -18.71
C ASP A 77 7.97 -20.89 -17.50
N HIS A 78 8.30 -21.89 -16.68
CA HIS A 78 7.54 -22.17 -15.46
C HIS A 78 7.49 -20.99 -14.47
N ASN A 79 8.60 -20.27 -14.29
CA ASN A 79 8.64 -19.10 -13.41
C ASN A 79 7.75 -17.96 -13.95
N PHE A 80 7.75 -17.73 -15.27
CA PHE A 80 6.88 -16.72 -15.90
C PHE A 80 5.41 -17.12 -15.84
N ASP A 81 5.07 -18.40 -16.07
CA ASP A 81 3.71 -18.91 -15.91
C ASP A 81 3.19 -18.71 -14.49
N LYS A 82 4.04 -18.97 -13.49
CA LYS A 82 3.70 -18.70 -12.09
C LYS A 82 3.45 -17.22 -11.83
N ARG A 83 4.28 -16.32 -12.38
CA ARG A 83 4.09 -14.86 -12.25
C ARG A 83 2.80 -14.39 -12.94
N LYS A 84 2.50 -14.90 -14.14
CA LYS A 84 1.24 -14.62 -14.85
C LYS A 84 0.02 -15.08 -14.05
N ALA A 85 0.10 -16.26 -13.43
CA ALA A 85 -0.98 -16.77 -12.58
C ALA A 85 -1.22 -15.85 -11.35
N LEU A 86 -0.14 -15.35 -10.73
CA LEU A 86 -0.26 -14.39 -9.63
C LEU A 86 -0.92 -13.08 -10.09
N ILE A 87 -0.49 -12.52 -11.22
CA ILE A 87 -1.08 -11.31 -11.79
C ILE A 87 -2.54 -11.53 -12.17
N ASN A 88 -2.93 -12.69 -12.69
CA ASN A 88 -4.33 -12.97 -13.02
C ASN A 88 -5.21 -13.08 -11.77
N ASN A 89 -4.68 -13.64 -10.69
CA ASN A 89 -5.42 -13.86 -9.45
C ASN A 89 -5.33 -12.68 -8.47
N GLU A 90 -4.66 -11.60 -8.84
CA GLU A 90 -4.54 -10.41 -8.00
C GLU A 90 -5.91 -9.75 -7.80
N ARG A 91 -6.31 -9.61 -6.52
CA ARG A 91 -7.62 -9.09 -6.11
C ARG A 91 -7.64 -7.59 -5.88
N PHE A 92 -6.50 -6.91 -6.03
CA PHE A 92 -6.34 -5.46 -5.80
C PHE A 92 -6.92 -4.99 -4.45
N LEU A 93 -6.72 -5.79 -3.40
CA LEU A 93 -7.10 -5.41 -2.05
C LEU A 93 -6.38 -4.13 -1.63
N PHE A 94 -7.01 -3.34 -0.78
CA PHE A 94 -6.43 -2.09 -0.29
C PHE A 94 -5.13 -2.37 0.47
N TYR A 95 -4.07 -1.69 0.04
CA TYR A 95 -2.78 -1.68 0.69
C TYR A 95 -2.22 -0.26 0.61
N ASP A 96 -1.65 0.21 1.71
CA ASP A 96 -1.00 1.50 1.85
C ASP A 96 0.11 1.38 2.90
N ASP A 97 1.20 2.13 2.74
CA ASP A 97 2.35 2.02 3.62
C ASP A 97 2.08 2.59 5.03
N VAL A 98 1.11 3.50 5.17
CA VAL A 98 0.80 4.15 6.45
C VAL A 98 -0.61 3.88 6.95
N PHE A 99 -1.54 3.48 6.08
CA PHE A 99 -2.91 3.15 6.45
C PHE A 99 -3.15 1.64 6.35
N SER A 100 -3.71 1.04 7.39
CA SER A 100 -4.23 -0.33 7.35
C SER A 100 -5.70 -0.37 7.69
N ILE A 101 -6.43 -1.32 7.11
CA ILE A 101 -7.85 -1.56 7.34
C ILE A 101 -8.03 -3.02 7.76
N ASP A 102 -8.67 -3.23 8.91
CA ASP A 102 -8.92 -4.56 9.46
C ASP A 102 -10.37 -4.69 9.96
N PRO A 103 -11.16 -5.68 9.47
CA PRO A 103 -10.81 -6.62 8.40
C PRO A 103 -10.83 -5.96 7.00
N VAL A 104 -9.93 -6.41 6.12
CA VAL A 104 -9.89 -5.97 4.71
C VAL A 104 -11.03 -6.58 3.87
N GLU A 105 -11.55 -7.72 4.29
CA GLU A 105 -12.64 -8.44 3.66
C GLU A 105 -13.48 -9.19 4.69
N GLY A 106 -14.73 -9.48 4.37
CA GLY A 106 -15.56 -10.29 5.24
C GLY A 106 -17.00 -10.45 4.76
N GLU A 107 -17.77 -11.16 5.57
CA GLU A 107 -19.17 -11.44 5.35
C GLU A 107 -20.02 -10.73 6.39
N LEU A 108 -21.12 -10.13 5.94
CA LEU A 108 -22.12 -9.45 6.74
C LEU A 108 -23.45 -10.16 6.61
N TRP A 109 -23.90 -10.76 7.71
CA TRP A 109 -25.21 -11.39 7.80
C TRP A 109 -26.36 -10.38 7.65
N PRO A 110 -27.56 -10.82 7.23
CA PRO A 110 -28.74 -9.96 7.18
C PRO A 110 -28.99 -9.22 8.49
N HIS A 111 -29.34 -7.94 8.39
CA HIS A 111 -29.59 -7.04 9.53
C HIS A 111 -28.46 -6.95 10.57
N SER A 112 -27.24 -7.36 10.22
CA SER A 112 -26.08 -7.31 11.12
C SER A 112 -25.17 -6.12 10.83
N GLN A 113 -24.17 -5.96 11.68
CA GLN A 113 -23.13 -4.94 11.52
C GLN A 113 -21.77 -5.51 11.88
N ILE A 114 -20.72 -4.95 11.29
CA ILE A 114 -19.33 -5.27 11.59
C ILE A 114 -18.53 -3.99 11.77
N ASP A 115 -17.64 -4.01 12.75
CA ASP A 115 -16.71 -2.93 13.00
C ASP A 115 -15.42 -3.17 12.21
N VAL A 116 -15.01 -2.14 11.48
CA VAL A 116 -13.78 -2.11 10.68
C VAL A 116 -12.87 -1.05 11.30
N THR A 117 -11.66 -1.45 11.67
CA THR A 117 -10.66 -0.62 12.30
C THR A 117 -9.66 -0.14 11.25
N ILE A 118 -9.49 1.17 11.17
CA ILE A 118 -8.44 1.81 10.38
C ILE A 118 -7.31 2.16 11.32
N SER A 119 -6.08 1.78 10.98
CA SER A 119 -4.88 2.23 11.69
C SER A 119 -4.07 3.19 10.81
N PHE A 120 -3.45 4.19 11.42
CA PHE A 120 -2.57 5.15 10.76
C PHE A 120 -1.25 5.25 11.49
N GLN A 121 -0.17 4.90 10.80
CA GLN A 121 1.19 4.89 11.32
C GLN A 121 2.12 5.69 10.40
N PRO A 122 2.28 7.02 10.62
CA PRO A 122 3.13 7.84 9.78
C PRO A 122 4.61 7.56 10.01
N GLU A 123 5.36 7.43 8.92
CA GLU A 123 6.83 7.31 8.95
C GLU A 123 7.56 8.66 8.84
N LYS A 124 6.89 9.69 8.29
CA LYS A 124 7.47 11.00 7.99
C LYS A 124 6.52 12.12 8.44
N ALA A 125 7.09 13.26 8.79
CA ALA A 125 6.33 14.44 9.21
C ALA A 125 5.72 15.13 7.99
N LYS A 126 4.56 14.65 7.53
CA LYS A 126 3.85 15.18 6.37
C LYS A 126 2.36 14.85 6.44
N ASN A 127 1.60 15.46 5.54
CA ASN A 127 0.21 15.09 5.32
C ASN A 127 0.12 13.84 4.44
N TYR A 128 -0.72 12.90 4.86
CA TYR A 128 -1.04 11.67 4.16
C TYR A 128 -2.50 11.70 3.73
N SER A 129 -2.75 11.27 2.49
CA SER A 129 -4.08 11.13 1.93
C SER A 129 -4.12 9.89 1.05
N SER A 130 -5.09 9.02 1.30
CA SER A 130 -5.32 7.80 0.54
C SER A 130 -6.83 7.57 0.39
N VAL A 131 -7.24 6.75 -0.56
CA VAL A 131 -8.65 6.40 -0.75
C VAL A 131 -8.75 4.89 -0.87
N ALA A 132 -9.52 4.28 0.02
CA ALA A 132 -9.91 2.88 -0.05
C ALA A 132 -11.32 2.78 -0.62
N TYR A 133 -11.62 1.74 -1.39
CA TYR A 133 -12.92 1.56 -2.03
C TYR A 133 -13.59 0.30 -1.48
N CYS A 134 -14.69 0.44 -0.77
CA CYS A 134 -15.45 -0.71 -0.28
C CYS A 134 -16.33 -1.25 -1.39
N ASP A 135 -15.98 -2.43 -1.88
CA ASP A 135 -16.78 -3.24 -2.80
C ASP A 135 -17.74 -4.09 -1.96
N VAL A 136 -19.04 -4.00 -2.23
CA VAL A 136 -20.08 -4.68 -1.44
C VAL A 136 -21.08 -5.35 -2.38
N THR A 137 -21.45 -6.59 -2.06
CA THR A 137 -22.45 -7.33 -2.85
C THR A 137 -23.75 -6.54 -3.01
N GLY A 138 -24.25 -6.49 -4.24
CA GLY A 138 -25.52 -5.84 -4.57
C GLY A 138 -25.40 -4.34 -4.91
N ARG A 139 -24.20 -3.78 -4.88
CA ARG A 139 -23.95 -2.38 -5.26
C ARG A 139 -23.16 -2.31 -6.58
N GLU A 140 -23.61 -1.45 -7.49
CA GLU A 140 -22.95 -1.26 -8.79
C GLU A 140 -21.65 -0.45 -8.67
N SER A 141 -21.58 0.51 -7.73
CA SER A 141 -20.42 1.36 -7.53
C SER A 141 -19.78 1.14 -6.16
N ARG A 142 -18.45 1.02 -6.12
CA ARG A 142 -17.70 0.92 -4.88
C ARG A 142 -17.82 2.19 -4.04
N LEU A 143 -17.82 2.04 -2.73
CA LEU A 143 -17.94 3.12 -1.76
C LEU A 143 -16.57 3.72 -1.42
N PRO A 144 -16.29 5.01 -1.74
CA PRO A 144 -15.00 5.60 -1.43
C PRO A 144 -14.90 5.99 0.06
N LEU A 145 -13.86 5.51 0.73
CA LEU A 145 -13.43 5.92 2.05
C LEU A 145 -12.16 6.76 1.93
N ARG A 146 -12.27 8.06 2.22
CA ARG A 146 -11.14 8.99 2.17
C ARG A 146 -10.38 8.95 3.49
N LEU A 147 -9.16 8.44 3.46
CA LEU A 147 -8.24 8.38 4.58
C LEU A 147 -7.34 9.61 4.53
N LYS A 148 -7.32 10.37 5.62
CA LYS A 148 -6.45 11.53 5.80
C LYS A 148 -5.82 11.49 7.17
N GLY A 149 -4.54 11.78 7.26
CA GLY A 149 -3.78 11.83 8.51
C GLY A 149 -2.60 12.78 8.38
N GLU A 150 -2.18 13.35 9.51
CA GLU A 150 -1.01 14.22 9.60
C GLU A 150 0.05 13.53 10.45
N GLY A 151 1.24 13.32 9.87
CA GLY A 151 2.41 12.86 10.60
C GLY A 151 3.10 14.03 11.28
N LEU A 152 3.24 13.96 12.60
CA LEU A 152 3.95 14.97 13.39
C LEU A 152 5.39 14.54 13.65
N GLY A 153 6.33 15.45 13.45
CA GLY A 153 7.72 15.24 13.84
C GLY A 153 7.88 15.17 15.37
N PRO A 154 8.98 14.59 15.87
CA PRO A 154 9.26 14.57 17.30
C PRO A 154 9.35 15.99 17.84
N LYS A 155 8.75 16.23 19.02
CA LYS A 155 8.96 17.48 19.76
C LYS A 155 10.32 17.45 20.42
N LEU A 156 11.33 18.01 19.75
CA LEU A 156 12.64 18.23 20.34
C LEU A 156 12.58 19.45 21.24
N ARG A 157 12.85 19.26 22.52
CA ARG A 157 13.13 20.36 23.45
C ARG A 157 14.59 20.22 23.86
N PHE A 158 15.43 21.10 23.36
CA PHE A 158 16.81 21.20 23.84
C PHE A 158 16.78 21.81 25.23
N SER A 159 17.16 21.03 26.24
CA SER A 159 17.51 21.55 27.57
C SER A 159 19.02 21.66 27.63
N PHE A 160 19.56 22.85 27.40
CA PHE A 160 20.95 23.13 27.71
C PHE A 160 21.01 23.64 29.14
N ASP A 161 21.63 22.89 30.04
CA ASP A 161 21.88 23.34 31.42
C ASP A 161 23.06 24.33 31.48
N SER A 162 23.91 24.32 30.45
CA SER A 162 25.04 25.23 30.26
C SER A 162 25.38 25.36 28.78
N LEU A 163 25.64 26.58 28.32
CA LEU A 163 26.09 26.89 26.95
C LEU A 163 27.47 27.55 27.06
N ASP A 164 28.50 26.93 26.47
CA ASP A 164 29.84 27.51 26.42
C ASP A 164 29.95 28.46 25.23
N ILE A 165 30.00 29.76 25.54
CA ILE A 165 29.95 30.87 24.60
C ILE A 165 31.38 31.22 24.10
N GLN A 166 32.42 30.57 24.65
CA GLN A 166 33.84 30.87 24.39
C GLN A 166 34.18 32.36 24.59
N ASN A 167 35.28 32.84 24.01
CA ASN A 167 35.70 34.24 24.13
C ASN A 167 34.90 35.13 23.17
N ILE A 168 33.95 35.88 23.72
CA ILE A 168 33.20 36.90 22.97
C ILE A 168 33.79 38.30 23.19
N PHE A 169 33.73 39.13 22.14
CA PHE A 169 34.12 40.54 22.23
C PHE A 169 32.96 41.37 22.77
N VAL A 170 33.29 42.41 23.55
CA VAL A 170 32.29 43.37 24.03
C VAL A 170 31.67 44.06 22.81
N ASN A 171 30.33 44.08 22.75
CA ASN A 171 29.52 44.71 21.69
C ASN A 171 29.30 43.90 20.40
N SER A 172 29.50 42.57 20.42
CA SER A 172 29.13 41.69 19.32
C SER A 172 27.87 40.87 19.61
N ALA A 173 26.95 40.78 18.65
CA ALA A 173 25.76 39.92 18.73
C ALA A 173 26.08 38.54 18.13
N HIS A 174 25.81 37.46 18.87
CA HIS A 174 26.05 36.08 18.42
C HIS A 174 24.77 35.26 18.60
N ALA A 175 24.46 34.43 17.60
CA ALA A 175 23.39 33.45 17.66
C ALA A 175 24.02 32.07 17.81
N TYR A 176 23.52 31.30 18.77
CA TYR A 176 23.94 29.92 19.03
C TYR A 176 22.73 29.03 18.71
N GLU A 177 22.87 28.15 17.72
CA GLU A 177 21.89 27.11 17.37
C GLU A 177 22.08 25.85 18.22
#